data_AF-A0A8S3K128-F1
#
_entry.id   AF-A0A8S3K128-F1
#
_cell.length_a   1.000
_cell.length_b   1.000
_cell.length_c   1.000
_cell.angle_alpha   90.00
_cell.angle_beta   90.00
_cell.angle_gamma   90.00
#
_symmetry.space_group_name_H-M   'P 1'
#
loop_
_entity.id
_entity.type
_entity.pdbx_description
1 polymer ?
#
loop_
_entity_poly.entity_id
_entity_poly.type
_entity_poly.pdbx_seq_one_letter_code
_entity_poly.pdbx_strand_id
1 'polypeptide(L)'
;MIDSVNSEEFPPFPVQSYTIEAHKMRKLNASSFLDYKQLTGLNIIQPDISITPQVLHGLEKLSSLRSISFDAERIADGALKYVKHIQTLILGSYLRMLDTESLNLLTSLKQLDVRYVQFSTLQ
;
A
#
# COMPACT_ATOMS: atom_id res chain seq x y z
N MET A 1 -7.46 -3.36 17.20
CA MET A 1 -7.76 -2.43 16.08
C MET A 1 -6.85 -1.24 16.29
N ILE A 2 -6.08 -0.89 15.27
CA ILE A 2 -5.03 0.14 15.36
C ILE A 2 -5.58 1.37 14.66
N ASP A 3 -5.69 2.49 15.36
CA ASP A 3 -6.30 3.69 14.78
C ASP A 3 -5.40 4.34 13.72
N SER A 4 -4.10 4.39 13.98
CA SER A 4 -3.10 4.90 13.04
C SER A 4 -1.76 4.21 13.26
N VAL A 5 -1.05 3.94 12.18
CA VAL A 5 0.39 3.63 12.21
C VAL A 5 1.18 4.88 11.82
N ASN A 6 2.24 5.17 12.56
CA ASN A 6 3.08 6.36 12.36
C ASN A 6 4.56 5.96 12.15
N SER A 7 5.37 6.89 11.65
CA SER A 7 6.80 6.66 11.44
C SER A 7 7.60 6.50 12.75
N GLU A 8 7.06 6.91 13.90
CA GLU A 8 7.69 6.74 15.22
C GLU A 8 7.84 5.27 15.64
N GLU A 9 7.05 4.38 15.03
CA GLU A 9 7.15 2.92 15.22
C GLU A 9 8.31 2.30 14.43
N PHE A 10 8.96 3.09 13.57
CA PHE A 10 10.05 2.66 12.70
C PHE A 10 11.34 3.38 13.06
N PRO A 11 12.48 2.68 13.11
CA PRO A 11 13.75 3.32 13.42
C PRO A 11 14.13 4.31 12.30
N PRO A 12 14.66 5.51 12.61
CA PRO A 12 14.84 6.58 11.63
C PRO A 12 16.04 6.39 10.68
N PHE A 13 16.50 5.14 10.48
CA PHE A 13 17.62 4.86 9.59
C PHE A 13 17.21 5.03 8.13
N PRO A 14 18.13 5.44 7.25
CA PRO A 14 17.87 5.58 5.83
C PRO A 14 17.68 4.22 5.18
N VAL A 15 16.45 3.72 5.18
CA VAL A 15 16.07 2.51 4.46
C VAL A 15 15.31 2.87 3.20
N GLN A 16 15.45 2.01 2.20
CA GLN A 16 14.72 2.16 0.94
C GLN A 16 13.28 1.65 1.02
N SER A 17 12.99 0.75 1.96
CA SER A 17 11.67 0.17 2.15
C SER A 17 11.35 -0.13 3.60
N TYR A 18 10.07 -0.03 3.94
CA TYR A 18 9.51 -0.53 5.20
C TYR A 18 8.45 -1.59 4.95
N THR A 19 8.39 -2.55 5.87
CA THR A 19 7.22 -3.42 6.02
C THR A 19 6.40 -2.92 7.21
N ILE A 20 5.13 -2.65 6.95
CA ILE A 20 4.13 -2.25 7.91
C ILE A 20 3.17 -3.43 8.07
N GLU A 21 3.37 -4.19 9.15
CA GLU A 21 2.48 -5.29 9.52
C GLU A 21 1.54 -4.80 10.62
N ALA A 22 0.27 -4.60 10.27
CA ALA A 22 -0.70 -4.01 11.18
C ALA A 22 -2.08 -4.63 11.01
N HIS A 23 -2.42 -5.61 11.85
CA HIS A 23 -3.72 -6.25 11.84
C HIS A 23 -4.82 -5.25 12.22
N LYS A 24 -5.63 -4.84 11.24
CA LYS A 24 -6.75 -3.88 11.41
C LYS A 24 -6.32 -2.43 11.70
N MET A 25 -5.27 -1.93 11.04
CA MET A 25 -4.97 -0.49 10.94
C MET A 25 -6.05 0.25 10.13
N ARG A 26 -6.55 1.37 10.66
CA ARG A 26 -7.53 2.23 9.97
C ARG A 26 -6.88 3.27 9.05
N LYS A 27 -5.67 3.72 9.38
CA LYS A 27 -4.95 4.78 8.67
C LYS A 27 -3.43 4.61 8.78
N LEU A 28 -2.71 4.84 7.69
CA LEU A 28 -1.28 5.15 7.75
C LEU A 28 -1.10 6.67 7.80
N ASN A 29 -0.40 7.20 8.80
CA ASN A 29 -0.10 8.62 8.87
C ASN A 29 1.07 8.96 7.93
N ALA A 30 0.80 9.06 6.63
CA ALA A 30 1.82 9.35 5.62
C ALA A 30 2.63 10.63 5.90
N SER A 31 2.03 11.64 6.55
CA SER A 31 2.73 12.88 6.93
C SER A 31 3.90 12.63 7.87
N SER A 32 3.84 11.59 8.70
CA SER A 32 4.95 11.23 9.60
C SER A 32 6.17 10.67 8.85
N PHE A 33 6.00 10.25 7.58
CA PHE A 33 7.08 9.71 6.75
C PHE A 33 7.71 10.74 5.79
N LEU A 34 7.33 12.02 5.85
CA LEU A 34 7.79 13.04 4.88
C LEU A 34 9.31 13.22 4.85
N ASP A 35 10.00 13.00 5.96
CA ASP A 35 11.45 13.15 6.06
C ASP A 35 12.23 11.89 5.67
N TYR A 36 11.53 10.80 5.36
CA TYR A 36 12.13 9.55 4.88
C TYR A 36 12.45 9.66 3.39
N LYS A 37 13.39 10.53 3.02
CA LYS A 37 13.69 10.88 1.62
C LYS A 37 14.15 9.69 0.76
N GLN A 38 14.69 8.66 1.41
CA GLN A 38 15.15 7.43 0.75
C GLN A 38 14.06 6.36 0.64
N LEU A 39 12.89 6.56 1.26
CA LEU A 39 11.80 5.60 1.22
C LEU A 39 11.20 5.54 -0.19
N THR A 40 11.53 4.46 -0.88
CA THR A 40 11.06 4.15 -2.23
C THR A 40 10.05 3.02 -2.26
N GLY A 41 9.92 2.25 -1.17
CA GLY A 41 9.02 1.12 -1.10
C GLY A 41 8.24 1.02 0.20
N LEU A 42 6.97 0.63 0.11
CA LEU A 42 6.16 0.25 1.27
C LEU A 42 5.55 -1.14 1.04
N ASN A 43 5.70 -2.01 2.02
CA ASN A 43 5.00 -3.29 2.06
C ASN A 43 3.97 -3.25 3.19
N ILE A 44 2.69 -3.30 2.86
CA ILE A 44 1.59 -3.19 3.83
C ILE A 44 0.94 -4.57 3.96
N ILE A 45 1.08 -5.16 5.15
CA ILE A 45 0.56 -6.48 5.50
C ILE A 45 -0.60 -6.29 6.47
N GLN A 46 -1.81 -6.55 5.98
CA GLN A 46 -3.06 -6.50 6.75
C GLN A 46 -3.98 -7.66 6.36
N PRO A 47 -3.65 -8.90 6.77
CA PRO A 47 -4.47 -10.06 6.44
C PRO A 47 -5.91 -9.87 6.95
N ASP A 48 -6.87 -10.38 6.18
CA ASP A 48 -8.31 -10.38 6.53
C ASP A 48 -8.99 -9.00 6.58
N ILE A 49 -8.36 -7.96 6.03
CA ILE A 49 -8.91 -6.60 5.99
C ILE A 49 -8.79 -6.00 4.60
N SER A 50 -9.68 -5.06 4.29
CA SER A 50 -9.63 -4.26 3.08
C SER A 50 -8.65 -3.08 3.19
N ILE A 51 -7.80 -2.89 2.18
CA ILE A 51 -7.10 -1.63 1.95
C ILE A 51 -8.13 -0.63 1.40
N THR A 52 -8.39 0.42 2.17
CA THR A 52 -9.36 1.47 1.81
C THR A 52 -8.66 2.77 1.44
N PRO A 53 -9.35 3.74 0.82
CA PRO A 53 -8.78 5.08 0.60
C PRO A 53 -8.26 5.74 1.88
N GLN A 54 -8.88 5.47 3.02
CA GLN A 54 -8.49 6.03 4.31
C GLN A 54 -7.11 5.51 4.76
N VAL A 55 -6.82 4.24 4.49
CA VAL A 55 -5.54 3.60 4.81
C VAL A 55 -4.38 4.28 4.08
N LEU A 56 -4.57 4.62 2.80
CA LEU A 56 -3.53 5.16 1.92
C LEU A 56 -3.52 6.69 1.83
N HIS A 57 -4.40 7.37 2.55
CA HIS A 57 -4.54 8.82 2.47
C HIS A 57 -3.23 9.55 2.82
N GLY A 58 -2.77 10.43 1.93
CA GLY A 58 -1.56 11.23 2.13
C GLY A 58 -0.30 10.60 1.53
N LEU A 59 -0.35 9.36 1.04
CA LEU A 59 0.79 8.72 0.36
C LEU A 59 1.21 9.47 -0.91
N GLU A 60 0.33 10.29 -1.49
CA GLU A 60 0.66 11.15 -2.64
C GLU A 60 1.74 12.20 -2.31
N LYS A 61 1.97 12.46 -1.02
CA LYS A 61 3.01 13.39 -0.55
C LYS A 61 4.39 12.74 -0.45
N LEU A 62 4.48 11.41 -0.47
CA LEU A 62 5.75 10.68 -0.43
C LEU A 62 6.36 10.62 -1.83
N SER A 63 6.92 11.74 -2.28
CA SER A 63 7.42 11.92 -3.66
C SER A 63 8.54 10.96 -4.09
N SER A 64 9.21 10.30 -3.15
CA SER A 64 10.22 9.26 -3.41
C SER A 64 9.63 7.86 -3.55
N LEU A 65 8.37 7.63 -3.17
CA LEU A 65 7.74 6.31 -3.21
C LEU A 65 7.62 5.84 -4.67
N ARG A 66 8.06 4.62 -4.96
CA ARG A 66 8.07 4.00 -6.29
C ARG A 66 7.41 2.63 -6.29
N SER A 67 7.47 1.90 -5.20
CA SER A 67 6.86 0.58 -5.08
C SER A 67 5.90 0.52 -3.89
N ILE A 68 4.79 -0.18 -4.09
CA ILE A 68 3.91 -0.60 -3.00
C ILE A 68 3.58 -2.07 -3.15
N SER A 69 3.54 -2.77 -2.02
CA SER A 69 3.10 -4.15 -1.91
C SER A 69 1.94 -4.22 -0.93
N PHE A 70 0.89 -4.94 -1.28
CA PHE A 70 -0.25 -5.19 -0.40
C PHE A 70 -0.40 -6.69 -0.18
N ASP A 71 -0.46 -7.10 1.08
CA ASP A 71 -0.95 -8.41 1.45
C ASP A 71 -2.18 -8.25 2.34
N ALA A 72 -3.34 -8.28 1.71
CA ALA A 72 -4.64 -7.93 2.30
C ALA A 72 -5.76 -8.69 1.60
N GLU A 73 -6.92 -8.82 2.24
CA GLU A 73 -8.04 -9.59 1.67
C GLU A 73 -8.65 -8.91 0.44
N ARG A 74 -8.78 -7.58 0.50
CA ARG A 74 -9.41 -6.78 -0.54
C ARG A 74 -8.69 -5.46 -0.74
N ILE A 75 -8.65 -4.97 -1.98
CA ILE A 75 -8.37 -3.57 -2.29
C ILE A 75 -9.70 -2.93 -2.68
N ALA A 76 -10.16 -1.97 -1.87
CA ALA A 76 -11.44 -1.30 -2.08
C ALA A 76 -11.36 -0.29 -3.23
N ASP A 77 -12.52 0.04 -3.79
CA ASP A 77 -12.63 1.07 -4.83
C ASP A 77 -12.03 2.40 -4.34
N GLY A 78 -11.26 3.02 -5.24
CA GLY A 78 -10.60 4.29 -5.01
C GLY A 78 -9.45 4.24 -4.01
N ALA A 79 -9.09 3.07 -3.45
CA ALA A 79 -8.00 2.96 -2.49
C ALA A 79 -6.69 3.47 -3.08
N LEU A 80 -6.44 3.11 -4.35
CA LEU A 80 -5.20 3.42 -5.07
C LEU A 80 -5.09 4.89 -5.54
N LYS A 81 -6.10 5.74 -5.30
CA LYS A 81 -6.12 7.13 -5.77
C LYS A 81 -5.01 8.02 -5.20
N TYR A 82 -4.40 7.62 -4.09
CA TYR A 82 -3.31 8.35 -3.42
C TYR A 82 -1.90 7.84 -3.82
N VAL A 83 -1.81 6.78 -4.61
CA VAL A 83 -0.52 6.17 -5.01
C VAL A 83 -0.34 6.16 -6.53
N LYS A 84 -0.96 7.09 -7.25
CA LYS A 84 -0.92 7.17 -8.74
C LYS A 84 0.48 7.22 -9.36
N HIS A 85 1.46 7.70 -8.59
CA HIS A 85 2.84 7.94 -9.02
C HIS A 85 3.76 6.72 -8.87
N ILE A 86 3.29 5.63 -8.23
CA ILE A 86 4.10 4.42 -8.10
C ILE A 86 4.35 3.78 -9.47
N GLN A 87 5.47 3.08 -9.57
CA GLN A 87 5.92 2.38 -10.78
C GLN A 87 5.77 0.87 -10.64
N THR A 88 5.73 0.36 -9.41
CA THR A 88 5.58 -1.07 -9.13
C THR A 88 4.47 -1.29 -8.11
N LEU A 89 3.52 -2.16 -8.46
CA LEU A 89 2.50 -2.68 -7.55
C LEU A 89 2.70 -4.18 -7.42
N ILE A 90 2.79 -4.67 -6.19
CA ILE A 90 2.86 -6.10 -5.88
C ILE A 90 1.60 -6.48 -5.10
N LEU A 91 0.91 -7.52 -5.57
CA LEU A 91 -0.29 -8.06 -4.94
C LEU A 91 0.03 -9.39 -4.27
N GLY A 92 -0.21 -9.44 -2.97
CA GLY A 92 0.06 -10.57 -2.08
C GLY A 92 -0.98 -11.69 -2.20
N SER A 93 -0.68 -12.81 -1.54
CA SER A 93 -1.46 -14.05 -1.64
C SER A 93 -2.85 -13.98 -1.01
N TYR A 94 -3.06 -13.08 -0.06
CA TYR A 94 -4.36 -12.97 0.60
C TYR A 94 -5.41 -12.24 -0.23
N LEU A 95 -5.04 -11.65 -1.38
CA LEU A 95 -5.96 -10.86 -2.19
C LEU A 95 -7.04 -11.72 -2.85
N ARG A 96 -8.27 -11.53 -2.39
CA ARG A 96 -9.50 -12.15 -2.90
C ARG A 96 -10.39 -11.19 -3.67
N MET A 97 -10.17 -9.89 -3.55
CA MET A 97 -10.96 -8.90 -4.29
C MET A 97 -10.12 -7.70 -4.66
N LEU A 98 -10.16 -7.36 -5.94
CA LEU A 98 -9.58 -6.14 -6.46
C LEU A 98 -10.57 -5.55 -7.45
N ASP A 99 -10.98 -4.32 -7.18
CA ASP A 99 -11.59 -3.53 -8.23
C ASP A 99 -10.52 -3.20 -9.27
N THR A 100 -10.65 -3.77 -10.47
CA THR A 100 -9.69 -3.60 -11.55
C THR A 100 -9.72 -2.19 -12.12
N GLU A 101 -10.84 -1.45 -11.98
CA GLU A 101 -10.91 -0.05 -12.40
C GLU A 101 -9.99 0.84 -11.56
N SER A 102 -9.80 0.50 -10.28
CA SER A 102 -8.84 1.17 -9.41
C SER A 102 -7.38 1.08 -9.92
N LEU A 103 -7.02 0.07 -10.75
CA LEU A 103 -5.71 0.00 -11.38
C LEU A 103 -5.51 1.10 -12.45
N ASN A 104 -6.58 1.57 -13.09
CA ASN A 104 -6.51 2.65 -14.09
C ASN A 104 -6.05 3.99 -13.48
N LEU A 105 -6.14 4.14 -12.15
CA LEU A 105 -5.64 5.31 -11.44
C LEU A 105 -4.11 5.35 -11.36
N LEU A 106 -3.43 4.22 -11.55
CA LEU A 106 -1.98 4.09 -11.44
C LEU A 106 -1.29 4.47 -12.76
N THR A 107 -1.38 5.74 -13.13
CA THR A 107 -0.93 6.26 -14.44
C THR A 107 0.58 6.12 -14.69
N SER A 108 1.38 5.88 -13.65
CA SER A 108 2.83 5.69 -13.75
C SER A 108 3.28 4.23 -13.63
N LEU A 109 2.35 3.29 -13.53
CA LEU A 109 2.65 1.88 -13.30
C LEU A 109 3.40 1.28 -14.48
N LYS A 110 4.54 0.65 -14.19
CA LYS A 110 5.38 -0.06 -15.17
C LYS A 110 5.40 -1.56 -14.94
N GLN A 111 5.17 -1.97 -13.69
CA GLN A 111 5.18 -3.37 -13.30
C GLN A 111 4.03 -3.65 -12.34
N LEU A 112 3.24 -4.66 -12.69
CA LEU A 112 2.22 -5.26 -11.85
C LEU A 112 2.62 -6.70 -11.58
N ASP A 113 2.90 -7.03 -10.33
CA ASP A 113 3.20 -8.39 -9.91
C ASP A 113 1.96 -9.01 -9.24
N VAL A 114 1.42 -10.04 -9.89
CA VAL A 114 0.25 -10.79 -9.45
C VAL A 114 0.57 -12.26 -9.17
N ARG A 115 1.86 -12.62 -9.03
CA ARG A 115 2.31 -14.02 -8.93
C ARG A 115 1.64 -14.82 -7.81
N TYR A 116 1.21 -14.13 -6.75
CA TYR A 116 0.61 -14.76 -5.58
C TYR A 116 -0.92 -14.67 -5.56
N VAL A 117 -1.53 -13.94 -6.49
CA VAL A 117 -2.98 -13.75 -6.53
C VAL A 117 -3.66 -15.02 -7.04
N GLN A 118 -4.59 -15.55 -6.24
CA GLN A 118 -5.43 -16.66 -6.65
C GLN A 118 -6.62 -16.14 -7.46
N PHE A 119 -6.46 -16.02 -8.79
CA PHE A 119 -7.49 -15.52 -9.70
C PHE A 119 -8.83 -16.27 -9.60
N SER A 120 -8.81 -17.57 -9.26
CA SER A 120 -10.02 -18.36 -9.03
C SER A 120 -10.87 -17.89 -7.84
N THR A 121 -10.29 -17.09 -6.95
CA THR A 121 -10.96 -16.55 -5.76
C THR A 121 -11.34 -15.08 -5.89
N LEU A 122 -10.94 -14.43 -7.01
CA LEU A 122 -11.34 -13.06 -7.29
C LEU A 122 -12.83 -13.03 -7.66
N GLN A 123 -13.62 -12.35 -6.85
CA GLN A 123 -15.03 -12.04 -7.11
C GLN A 123 -15.22 -10.61 -7.55
#